data_AF-A0A176RYC6-F1
#
_entry.id   AF-A0A176RYC6-F1
#
_cell.length_a   1.000
_cell.length_b   1.000
_cell.length_c   1.000
_cell.angle_alpha   90.00
_cell.angle_beta   90.00
_cell.angle_gamma   90.00
#
_symmetry.space_group_name_H-M   'P 1'
#
loop_
_entity.id
_entity.type
_entity.pdbx_description
1 polymer ?
#
loop_
_entity_poly.entity_id
_entity_poly.type
_entity_poly.pdbx_seq_one_letter_code
_entity_poly.pdbx_strand_id
1 'polypeptide(L)' 'IAATQLIPRSEVTIKRAEQVRSGRYEAMLAELGQMETEKLKDIYVSREREPNLSEPGEWMPKDQSHL' A
#
# COMPACT_ATOMS: atom_id res chain seq x y z
N ILE A 1 9.35 9.66 35.29
CA ILE A 1 9.01 8.26 34.97
C ILE A 1 8.89 8.19 33.45
N ALA A 2 9.91 7.66 32.76
CA ALA A 2 9.86 7.52 31.31
C ALA A 2 8.80 6.48 30.96
N ALA A 3 7.79 6.87 30.18
CA ALA A 3 6.78 5.96 29.69
C ALA A 3 7.46 4.92 28.80
N THR A 4 7.60 3.69 29.29
CA THR A 4 8.04 2.55 28.50
C THR A 4 7.00 2.35 27.39
N GLN A 5 7.27 2.88 26.20
CA GLN A 5 6.46 2.58 25.03
C GLN A 5 6.56 1.06 24.80
N LEU A 6 5.48 0.36 25.15
CA LEU A 6 5.25 -1.02 24.74
C LEU A 6 5.11 -0.99 23.22
N ILE A 7 6.22 -1.06 22.50
CA ILE A 7 6.21 -1.28 21.06
C ILE A 7 5.77 -2.73 20.90
N PRO A 8 4.58 -3.02 20.35
CA PRO A 8 4.20 -4.40 20.06
C PRO A 8 5.23 -4.97 19.08
N ARG A 9 6.13 -5.82 19.57
CA ARG A 9 7.11 -6.56 18.77
C ARG A 9 6.42 -7.75 18.12
N SER A 10 5.42 -7.49 17.28
CA SER A 10 4.84 -8.56 16.48
C SER A 10 5.91 -9.04 15.51
N GLU A 11 6.13 -10.36 15.44
CA GLU A 11 7.07 -10.95 14.50
C GLU A 11 6.75 -10.56 13.05
N VAL A 12 5.46 -10.35 12.76
CA VAL A 12 4.97 -9.85 11.46
C VAL A 12 5.51 -8.46 11.17
N THR A 13 5.48 -7.55 12.14
CA THR A 13 5.99 -6.19 12.00
C THR A 13 7.50 -6.18 11.78
N ILE A 14 8.23 -7.05 12.50
CA ILE A 14 9.70 -7.19 12.34
C ILE A 14 10.02 -7.66 10.92
N LYS A 15 9.37 -8.74 10.44
CA LYS A 15 9.55 -9.27 9.09
C LYS A 15 9.23 -8.22 8.01
N ARG A 16 8.15 -7.45 8.19
CA ARG A 16 7.80 -6.37 7.26
C ARG A 16 8.84 -5.25 7.26
N ALA A 17 9.34 -4.86 8.43
CA ALA A 17 10.38 -3.84 8.54
C ALA A 17 11.68 -4.29 7.86
N GLU A 18 12.05 -5.56 7.99
CA GLU A 18 13.21 -6.14 7.29
C GLU A 18 13.03 -6.13 5.77
N GLN A 19 11.83 -6.49 5.27
CA GLN A 19 11.53 -6.43 3.84
C GLN A 19 11.63 -5.00 3.28
N VAL A 20 11.19 -4.00 4.03
CA VAL A 20 11.36 -2.59 3.64
C VAL A 20 12.85 -2.24 3.59
N ARG A 21 13.61 -2.56 4.65
CA ARG A 21 15.05 -2.27 4.72
C ARG A 21 15.88 -3.01 3.68
N SER A 22 15.45 -4.19 3.25
CA SER A 22 16.10 -4.94 2.17
C SER A 22 15.82 -4.34 0.79
N GLY A 23 15.13 -3.21 0.73
CA GLY A 23 14.86 -2.47 -0.50
C GLY A 23 13.75 -3.07 -1.36
N ARG A 24 12.81 -3.83 -0.78
CA ARG A 24 11.69 -4.47 -1.51
C ARG A 24 10.98 -3.51 -2.46
N TYR A 25 10.90 -2.23 -2.10
CA TYR A 25 10.15 -1.21 -2.85
C TYR A 25 11.04 -0.26 -3.66
N GLU A 26 12.37 -0.34 -3.57
CA GLU A 26 13.28 0.65 -4.15
C GLU A 26 13.13 0.74 -5.67
N ALA A 27 13.07 -0.40 -6.37
CA ALA A 27 12.89 -0.42 -7.82
C ALA A 27 11.57 0.23 -8.25
N MET A 28 10.48 -0.08 -7.54
CA MET A 28 9.16 0.50 -7.80
C MET A 28 9.14 2.00 -7.51
N LEU A 29 9.74 2.44 -6.40
CA LEU A 29 9.81 3.85 -6.04
C LEU A 29 10.66 4.65 -7.04
N ALA A 30 11.76 4.09 -7.51
CA ALA A 30 12.59 4.69 -8.56
C ALA A 30 11.81 4.83 -9.88
N GLU A 31 11.06 3.80 -10.28
CA GLU A 31 10.21 3.85 -11.47
C GLU A 31 9.14 4.95 -11.33
N LEU A 32 8.42 4.98 -10.20
CA LEU A 32 7.39 5.99 -9.92
C LEU A 32 7.99 7.41 -9.87
N GLY A 33 9.16 7.58 -9.28
CA GLY A 33 9.84 8.88 -9.19
C GLY A 33 10.31 9.44 -10.53
N GLN A 34 10.40 8.61 -11.57
CA GLN A 34 10.74 9.01 -12.93
C GLN A 34 9.52 9.23 -13.83
N MET A 35 8.30 8.94 -13.36
CA MET A 35 7.09 9.12 -14.16
C MET A 35 6.63 10.57 -14.20
N GLU A 36 6.02 10.95 -15.33
CA GLU A 36 5.32 12.22 -15.46
C GLU A 36 4.15 12.34 -14.48
N THR A 37 3.91 13.55 -14.00
CA THR A 37 2.88 13.83 -12.99
C THR A 37 1.49 13.40 -13.44
N GLU A 38 1.14 13.61 -14.71
CA GLU A 38 -0.16 13.20 -15.26
C GLU A 38 -0.31 11.67 -15.27
N LYS A 39 0.76 10.94 -15.61
CA LYS A 39 0.76 9.48 -15.56
C LYS A 39 0.64 8.96 -14.13
N LEU A 40 1.28 9.61 -13.16
CA LEU A 40 1.13 9.28 -11.74
C LEU A 40 -0.30 9.52 -11.24
N LYS A 41 -0.95 10.62 -11.65
CA LYS A 41 -2.36 10.90 -11.35
C LYS A 41 -3.28 9.83 -11.92
N ASP A 42 -3.08 9.43 -13.17
CA ASP A 42 -3.87 8.36 -13.80
C ASP A 42 -3.72 7.04 -13.05
N ILE A 43 -2.51 6.65 -12.67
CA ILE A 43 -2.26 5.45 -11.85
C ILE A 43 -2.93 5.58 -10.47
N TYR A 44 -2.86 6.75 -9.84
CA TYR A 44 -3.48 6.98 -8.54
C TYR A 44 -5.01 6.91 -8.59
N VAL A 45 -5.63 7.50 -9.61
CA VAL A 45 -7.09 7.52 -9.80
C VAL A 45 -7.62 6.18 -10.30
N SER A 46 -6.86 5.46 -11.13
CA SER A 46 -7.25 4.14 -11.64
C SER A 46 -7.08 3.01 -10.62
N ARG A 47 -6.32 3.24 -9.54
CA ARG A 47 -6.23 2.34 -8.37
C ARG A 47 -7.56 2.34 -7.63
N GLU A 48 -8.45 1.50 -8.15
CA GLU A 48 -9.75 1.12 -7.62
C GLU A 48 -10.65 2.32 -7.28
N ARG A 49 -11.67 2.56 -8.12
CA ARG A 49 -12.80 3.40 -7.75
C ARG A 49 -13.24 2.99 -6.34
N GLU A 50 -13.27 3.97 -5.44
CA GLU A 50 -13.76 3.74 -4.08
C GLU A 50 -15.16 3.10 -4.15
N PRO A 51 -15.55 2.27 -3.17
CA PRO A 51 -16.91 1.74 -3.07
C PRO A 51 -18.00 2.81 -3.16
N ASN A 52 -17.64 4.05 -2.81
CA ASN A 52 -18.51 5.24 -2.87
C ASN A 52 -18.83 5.74 -4.29
N LEU A 53 -18.06 5.31 -5.31
CA LEU A 53 -18.22 5.70 -6.71
C LEU A 53 -18.77 4.58 -7.60
N SER A 54 -19.06 3.42 -7.00
CA SER A 54 -19.75 2.29 -7.63
C SER A 54 -21.21 2.31 -7.21
N GLU A 55 -22.12 1.83 -8.07
CA GLU A 55 -23.51 1.61 -7.66
C GLU A 55 -23.55 0.59 -6.50
N PRO A 56 -24.50 0.73 -5.55
CA PRO A 56 -24.61 -0.19 -4.44
C PRO A 56 -24.69 -1.65 -4.91
N GLY A 57 -23.74 -2.48 -4.49
CA GLY A 57 -23.67 -3.90 -4.84
C GLY A 57 -22.85 -4.25 -6.09
N GLU A 58 -22.35 -3.26 -6.84
CA GLU A 58 -21.50 -3.50 -8.02
C GLU A 58 -20.00 -3.47 -7.73
N TRP A 59 -19.60 -2.94 -6.57
CA TRP A 59 -18.19 -2.93 -6.17
C TRP A 59 -17.77 -4.33 -5.71
N MET A 60 -16.76 -4.89 -6.36
CA MET A 60 -16.10 -6.12 -5.94
C MET A 60 -14.58 -5.96 -6.11
N PRO A 61 -13.77 -6.35 -5.11
CA PRO A 61 -12.32 -6.27 -5.23
C PRO A 61 -11.85 -7.15 -6.40
N LYS A 62 -10.89 -6.63 -7.18
CA LYS A 62 -10.30 -7.40 -8.30
C LYS A 62 -9.52 -8.61 -7.80
N ASP A 63 -8.97 -8.53 -6.60
CA ASP A 63 -8.32 -9.64 -5.93
C ASP A 63 -9.33 -10.37 -5.02
N GLN A 64 -9.65 -11.61 -5.39
CA GLN A 64 -10.54 -12.50 -4.65
C GLN A 64 -9.79 -13.64 -3.95
N SER A 65 -8.46 -13.65 -3.97
CA SER A 65 -7.66 -14.78 -3.47
C SER A 65 -7.72 -14.96 -1.93
N HIS A 66 -8.42 -14.07 -1.24
CA HIS A 66 -8.65 -14.07 0.21
C HIS A 66 -10.13 -13.88 0.61
N LEU A 67 -11.07 -14.09 -0.33
CA LEU A 67 -12.50 -14.23 -0.05
C LEU A 67 -12.85 -15.71 0.19
#